data_AF-A0A660U7U4-F1
#
_entry.id   AF-A0A660U7U4-F1
#
_cell.length_a   1.000
_cell.length_b   1.000
_cell.length_c   1.000
_cell.angle_alpha   90.00
_cell.angle_beta   90.00
_cell.angle_gamma   90.00
#
_symmetry.space_group_name_H-M   'P 1'
#
loop_
_entity.id
_entity.type
_entity.pdbx_description
1 polymer ?
#
loop_
_entity_poly.entity_id
_entity_poly.type
_entity_poly.pdbx_seq_one_letter_code
_entity_poly.pdbx_strand_id
1 'polypeptide(L)'
;MKERVKVTEHPHVVQVEGKYGRRAFVKGTRIPVSLVAFFFKTGSTPDEILLFYPHLTAAQVYDAISYYLDHQREIEEELQENEIKRVLKGLGLTMDEDGRIREGSESEA
;
A
#
# COMPACT_ATOMS: atom_id res chain seq x y z
N MET A 1 15.62 14.95 9.02
CA MET A 1 15.37 14.80 7.57
C MET A 1 13.99 15.40 7.29
N LYS A 2 13.84 16.37 6.37
CA LYS A 2 12.53 16.95 6.04
C LYS A 2 11.94 16.17 4.85
N GLU A 3 10.78 15.55 5.03
CA GLU A 3 10.03 14.90 3.95
C GLU A 3 9.56 15.96 2.95
N ARG A 4 9.66 15.67 1.65
CA ARG A 4 9.14 16.54 0.59
C ARG A 4 7.79 16.02 0.14
N VAL A 5 6.76 16.85 0.30
CA VAL A 5 5.39 16.55 -0.14
C VAL A 5 5.12 17.24 -1.47
N LYS A 6 4.65 16.50 -2.47
CA LYS A 6 4.27 16.99 -3.79
C LYS A 6 2.79 16.73 -4.05
N VAL A 7 2.08 17.75 -4.54
CA VAL A 7 0.70 17.62 -5.04
C VAL A 7 0.74 16.94 -6.41
N THR A 8 -0.22 16.07 -6.68
CA THR A 8 -0.33 15.31 -7.93
C THR A 8 -1.47 15.89 -8.79
N GLU A 9 -1.69 15.36 -9.99
CA GLU A 9 -2.88 15.68 -10.81
C GLU A 9 -4.20 15.21 -10.14
N HIS A 10 -4.09 14.48 -9.03
CA HIS A 10 -5.17 13.99 -8.18
C HIS A 10 -5.24 14.88 -6.92
N PRO A 11 -6.21 15.82 -6.81
CA PRO A 11 -6.24 16.84 -5.76
C PRO A 11 -6.26 16.32 -4.32
N HIS A 12 -6.67 15.05 -4.14
CA HIS A 12 -6.77 14.34 -2.88
C HIS A 12 -5.63 13.35 -2.65
N VAL A 13 -4.63 13.30 -3.51
CA VAL A 13 -3.42 12.49 -3.33
C VAL A 13 -2.20 13.39 -3.19
N VAL A 14 -1.33 13.03 -2.25
CA VAL A 14 -0.03 13.66 -2.10
C VAL A 14 1.05 12.61 -2.16
N GLN A 15 2.15 12.94 -2.82
CA GLN A 15 3.31 12.08 -2.89
C GLN A 15 4.36 12.57 -1.91
N VAL A 16 4.85 11.66 -1.06
CA VAL A 16 5.85 11.96 -0.05
C VAL A 16 7.14 11.23 -0.40
N GLU A 17 8.23 11.99 -0.50
CA GLU A 17 9.57 11.45 -0.70
C GLU A 17 10.26 11.28 0.67
N GLY A 18 10.52 10.03 1.03
CA GLY A 18 11.10 9.65 2.31
C GLY A 18 12.27 8.67 2.17
N LYS A 19 12.76 8.16 3.31
CA LYS A 19 13.89 7.21 3.35
C LYS A 19 13.62 5.92 2.56
N TYR A 20 12.36 5.51 2.49
CA TYR A 20 11.91 4.28 1.83
C TYR A 20 11.34 4.55 0.42
N GLY A 21 11.86 5.59 -0.24
CA GLY A 21 11.41 5.99 -1.56
C GLY A 21 10.20 6.90 -1.54
N ARG A 22 9.54 6.94 -2.69
CA ARG A 22 8.41 7.80 -3.01
C ARG A 22 7.13 7.01 -2.79
N ARG A 23 6.21 7.54 -1.97
CA ARG A 23 4.94 6.88 -1.67
C ARG A 23 3.78 7.86 -1.78
N ALA A 24 2.64 7.38 -2.28
CA ALA A 24 1.43 8.17 -2.42
C ALA A 24 0.50 7.95 -1.22
N PHE A 25 -0.05 9.04 -0.70
CA PHE A 25 -0.97 9.05 0.45
C PHE A 25 -2.23 9.85 0.13
N VAL A 26 -3.35 9.45 0.72
CA VAL A 26 -4.58 10.23 0.70
C VAL A 26 -4.34 11.51 1.52
N LYS A 27 -4.50 12.67 0.87
CA LYS A 27 -4.21 14.00 1.41
C LYS A 27 -4.93 14.23 2.73
N GLY A 28 -4.19 14.72 3.73
CA GLY A 28 -4.69 14.97 5.08
C GLY A 28 -4.75 13.73 5.97
N THR A 29 -4.29 12.58 5.49
CA THR A 29 -4.28 11.32 6.24
C THR A 29 -2.91 10.64 6.16
N ARG A 30 -2.73 9.55 6.92
CA ARG A 30 -1.60 8.61 6.77
C ARG A 30 -1.99 7.34 6.01
N ILE A 31 -3.13 7.34 5.32
CA ILE A 31 -3.58 6.20 4.54
C ILE A 31 -2.83 6.21 3.20
N PRO A 32 -2.04 5.17 2.89
CA PRO A 32 -1.36 5.07 1.62
C PRO A 32 -2.36 4.73 0.51
N VAL A 33 -2.11 5.23 -0.70
CA VAL A 33 -2.95 4.92 -1.87
C VAL A 33 -2.89 3.42 -2.20
N SER A 34 -1.76 2.76 -1.92
CA SER A 34 -1.61 1.31 -2.05
C SER A 34 -2.65 0.53 -1.24
N LEU A 35 -3.07 1.02 -0.08
CA LEU A 35 -4.11 0.37 0.72
C LEU A 35 -5.50 0.48 0.08
N VAL A 36 -5.85 1.65 -0.46
CA VAL A 36 -7.10 1.83 -1.21
C VAL A 36 -7.09 0.97 -2.47
N ALA A 37 -5.96 0.92 -3.17
CA ALA A 37 -5.75 0.07 -4.34
C ALA A 37 -5.90 -1.42 -4.02
N PHE A 38 -5.37 -1.86 -2.88
CA PHE A 38 -5.51 -3.25 -2.41
C PHE A 38 -6.98 -3.63 -2.26
N PHE A 39 -7.77 -2.86 -1.52
CA PHE A 39 -9.20 -3.14 -1.33
C PHE A 39 -9.96 -3.16 -2.65
N PHE A 40 -9.75 -2.13 -3.48
CA PHE A 40 -10.38 -2.03 -4.81
C PHE A 40 -10.05 -3.24 -5.68
N LYS A 41 -8.77 -3.65 -5.75
CA LYS A 41 -8.31 -4.82 -6.52
C LYS A 41 -8.87 -6.13 -5.98
N THR A 42 -9.07 -6.25 -4.66
CA THR A 42 -9.69 -7.43 -4.04
C THR A 42 -11.21 -7.47 -4.16
N GLY A 43 -11.81 -6.51 -4.86
CA GLY A 43 -13.24 -6.48 -5.18
C GLY A 43 -14.10 -5.65 -4.24
N SER A 44 -13.50 -4.92 -3.28
CA SER A 44 -14.25 -3.99 -2.45
C SER A 44 -14.72 -2.78 -3.27
N THR A 45 -15.97 -2.40 -3.07
CA THR A 45 -16.57 -1.19 -3.60
C THR A 45 -16.06 0.06 -2.86
N PRO A 46 -16.11 1.26 -3.47
CA PRO A 46 -15.78 2.50 -2.78
C PRO A 46 -16.58 2.71 -1.48
N ASP A 47 -17.86 2.32 -1.47
CA ASP A 47 -18.72 2.40 -0.28
C ASP A 47 -18.22 1.47 0.84
N GLU A 48 -17.80 0.25 0.52
CA GLU A 48 -17.19 -0.66 1.51
C GLU A 48 -15.86 -0.10 2.06
N ILE A 49 -15.05 0.51 1.21
CA ILE A 49 -13.80 1.16 1.63
C ILE A 49 -14.11 2.32 2.61
N LEU A 50 -15.18 3.09 2.37
CA LEU A 50 -15.64 4.14 3.29
C LEU A 50 -16.15 3.57 4.62
N LEU A 51 -16.78 2.39 4.62
CA LEU A 51 -17.17 1.71 5.86
C LEU A 51 -15.94 1.32 6.71
N PHE A 52 -14.85 0.88 6.07
CA PHE A 52 -13.60 0.58 6.76
C PHE A 52 -12.84 1.85 7.21
N TYR A 53 -12.93 2.92 6.42
CA TYR A 53 -12.24 4.20 6.67
C TYR A 53 -13.23 5.37 6.69
N PRO A 54 -14.06 5.51 7.74
CA PRO A 54 -15.14 6.50 7.78
C PRO A 54 -14.67 7.96 7.86
N HIS A 55 -13.37 8.18 8.05
CA HIS A 55 -12.74 9.50 8.04
C HIS A 55 -12.28 9.92 6.65
N LEU A 56 -12.38 9.03 5.65
CA LEU A 56 -12.24 9.39 4.25
C LEU A 56 -13.56 9.90 3.69
N THR A 57 -13.45 10.80 2.72
CA THR A 57 -14.58 11.22 1.88
C THR A 57 -14.64 10.36 0.62
N ALA A 58 -15.83 10.24 0.02
CA ALA A 58 -15.97 9.54 -1.26
C ALA A 58 -15.02 10.12 -2.33
N ALA A 59 -14.91 11.46 -2.42
CA ALA A 59 -13.99 12.12 -3.34
C ALA A 59 -12.53 11.67 -3.15
N GLN A 60 -12.06 11.53 -1.90
CA GLN A 60 -10.73 11.01 -1.61
C GLN A 60 -10.55 9.55 -2.06
N VAL A 61 -11.56 8.70 -1.84
CA VAL A 61 -11.50 7.28 -2.24
C VAL A 61 -11.47 7.15 -3.76
N TYR A 62 -12.38 7.82 -4.47
CA TYR A 62 -12.41 7.79 -5.94
C TYR A 62 -11.13 8.36 -6.55
N ASP A 63 -10.61 9.47 -6.02
CA ASP A 63 -9.39 10.08 -6.54
C ASP A 63 -8.15 9.21 -6.25
N ALA A 64 -8.11 8.52 -5.10
CA ALA A 64 -7.07 7.52 -4.82
C ALA A 64 -7.15 6.30 -5.75
N ILE A 65 -8.35 5.82 -6.08
CA ILE A 65 -8.55 4.76 -7.07
C ILE A 65 -8.09 5.25 -8.46
N SER A 66 -8.46 6.47 -8.85
CA SER A 66 -8.00 7.07 -10.10
C SER A 66 -6.47 7.15 -10.16
N TYR A 67 -5.83 7.64 -9.09
CA TYR A 67 -4.37 7.69 -9.00
C TYR A 67 -3.75 6.30 -9.17
N TYR A 68 -4.31 5.29 -8.51
CA TYR A 68 -3.85 3.91 -8.65
C TYR A 68 -3.94 3.43 -10.10
N LEU A 69 -5.06 3.69 -10.80
CA LEU A 69 -5.24 3.30 -12.20
C LEU A 69 -4.23 3.98 -13.14
N ASP A 70 -3.84 5.22 -12.85
CA ASP A 70 -2.81 5.93 -13.63
C ASP A 70 -1.37 5.50 -13.27
N HIS A 71 -1.16 4.97 -12.06
CA HIS A 71 0.16 4.63 -11.51
C HIS A 71 0.28 3.15 -11.09
N GLN A 72 -0.44 2.25 -11.78
CA GLN A 72 -0.57 0.85 -11.33
C GLN A 72 0.77 0.17 -11.12
N ARG A 73 1.76 0.38 -12.00
CA ARG A 73 3.07 -0.26 -11.88
C ARG A 73 3.76 0.07 -10.55
N GLU A 74 3.83 1.36 -10.19
CA GLU A 74 4.48 1.82 -8.95
C GLU A 74 3.77 1.25 -7.72
N ILE A 75 2.44 1.27 -7.72
CA ILE A 75 1.63 0.82 -6.58
C ILE A 75 1.63 -0.71 -6.45
N GLU A 76 1.61 -1.45 -7.56
CA GLU A 76 1.71 -2.91 -7.54
C GLU A 76 3.08 -3.37 -7.06
N GLU A 77 4.15 -2.69 -7.46
CA GLU A 77 5.51 -2.93 -6.92
C GLU A 77 5.53 -2.70 -5.40
N GLU A 78 4.95 -1.60 -4.90
CA GLU A 78 4.83 -1.33 -3.47
C GLU A 78 4.02 -2.42 -2.74
N LEU A 79 2.89 -2.87 -3.32
CA LEU A 79 2.06 -3.92 -2.73
C LEU A 79 2.81 -5.25 -2.67
N GLN A 80 3.53 -5.61 -3.72
CA GLN A 80 4.36 -6.82 -3.75
C GLN A 80 5.47 -6.77 -2.71
N GLU A 81 6.17 -5.65 -2.58
CA GLU A 81 7.23 -5.48 -1.58
C GLU A 81 6.72 -5.67 -0.14
N ASN A 82 5.47 -5.28 0.11
CA ASN A 82 4.82 -5.44 1.42
C ASN A 82 4.13 -6.80 1.61
N GLU A 83 4.19 -7.73 0.64
CA GLU A 83 3.66 -9.08 0.84
C GLU A 83 4.42 -9.80 1.95
N ILE A 84 3.67 -10.39 2.89
CA ILE A 84 4.21 -11.13 4.04
C ILE A 84 5.28 -12.13 3.59
N LYS A 85 5.06 -12.87 2.50
CA LYS A 85 6.03 -13.83 1.95
C LYS A 85 7.36 -13.16 1.56
N ARG A 86 7.32 -12.00 0.91
CA ARG A 86 8.53 -11.26 0.51
C ARG A 86 9.25 -10.64 1.72
N VAL A 87 8.49 -10.08 2.66
CA VAL A 87 9.05 -9.52 3.90
C VAL A 87 9.74 -10.60 4.71
N LEU A 88 9.09 -11.75 4.93
CA LEU A 88 9.67 -12.87 5.67
C LEU A 88 10.92 -13.41 4.96
N LYS A 89 10.87 -13.62 3.65
CA LYS A 89 12.05 -14.05 2.87
C LYS A 89 13.22 -13.08 3.00
N GLY A 90 12.99 -11.77 2.97
CA GLY A 90 14.03 -10.76 3.15
C GLY A 90 14.67 -10.76 4.54
N LEU A 91 13.98 -11.32 5.54
CA LEU A 91 14.46 -11.48 6.92
C LEU A 91 15.02 -12.89 7.20
N GLY A 92 15.07 -13.78 6.20
CA GLY A 92 15.45 -15.18 6.40
C GLY A 92 14.42 -15.99 7.19
N LEU A 93 13.14 -15.57 7.15
CA LEU A 93 12.03 -16.19 7.87
C LEU A 93 11.03 -16.81 6.89
N THR A 94 10.25 -17.78 7.38
CA THR A 94 9.12 -18.38 6.67
C THR A 94 7.91 -18.47 7.59
N MET A 95 6.72 -18.63 7.01
CA MET A 95 5.48 -18.90 7.76
C MET A 95 5.04 -20.32 7.45
N ASP A 96 4.84 -21.14 8.49
CA ASP A 96 4.29 -22.48 8.33
C ASP A 96 2.77 -22.46 8.11
N GLU A 97 2.19 -23.62 7.79
CA GLU A 97 0.75 -23.75 7.49
C GLU A 97 -0.15 -23.37 8.68
N ASP A 98 0.38 -23.41 9.90
CA ASP A 98 -0.30 -22.98 11.13
C ASP A 98 -0.21 -21.46 11.37
N GLY A 99 0.46 -20.72 10.48
CA GLY A 99 0.66 -19.28 10.60
C GLY A 99 1.77 -18.86 11.57
N ARG A 100 2.63 -19.78 12.02
CA ARG A 100 3.78 -19.46 12.88
C ARG A 100 4.98 -19.05 12.05
N ILE A 101 5.69 -18.02 12.50
CA ILE A 101 6.93 -17.57 11.87
C ILE A 101 8.10 -18.42 12.37
N ARG A 102 8.87 -18.99 11.45
CA ARG A 102 10.07 -19.79 11.74
C ARG A 102 11.27 -19.23 10.99
N GLU A 103 12.48 -19.56 11.44
CA GLU A 103 13.67 -19.36 10.61
C GLU A 103 13.53 -20.21 9.36
N GLY A 104 13.74 -19.58 8.20
CA GLY A 104 13.82 -20.29 6.94
C GLY A 104 15.05 -21.18 7.00
N SER A 105 14.84 -22.49 7.11
CA SER A 105 15.93 -23.45 6.99
C SER A 105 16.57 -23.27 5.61
N GLU A 106 17.78 -22.71 5.58
CA GLU A 106 18.76 -23.09 4.57
C GLU A 106 19.12 -24.56 4.85
N SER A 107 18.29 -25.47 4.37
CA SER A 107 18.64 -26.88 4.19
C SER A 107 18.42 -27.13 2.71
N GLU A 108 19.40 -26.77 1.88
CA GLU A 108 20.63 -27.50 1.52
C GLU A 108 20.40 -28.35 0.27
N ALA A 109 21.33 -28.18 -0.68
CA ALA A 109 21.56 -28.91 -1.94
C ALA A 109 20.78 -28.47 -3.19
#